data_AF-A0AAD5TG21-F1
#
_entry.id   AF-A0AAD5TG21-F1
#
_cell.length_a   1.000
_cell.length_b   1.000
_cell.length_c   1.000
_cell.angle_alpha   90.00
_cell.angle_beta   90.00
_cell.angle_gamma   90.00
#
_symmetry.space_group_name_H-M   'P 1'
#
loop_
_entity.id
_entity.type
_entity.pdbx_description
1 polymer ?
#
loop_
_entity_poly.entity_id
_entity_poly.type
_entity_poly.pdbx_seq_one_letter_code
_entity_poly.pdbx_strand_id
1 'polypeptide(L)'
;MTPPFQQQGGYQSETVVVEERREEERGFFDRPGVKIAEGILGTAAAAGLGAFAIHEWRERKRHDASTGMPAFTEYQTSRGPILGRDSDGAPLFAARASIHGGWHIGKARDGHQACISYGGKEEYIKGNFQILCGAASGVTAVPQGGALNLQGLPSMPLDAGHEDNGEKLFIGVVDYKGSVQVGKVGPAMNGINFGYAGKEENLTTYRVVCAL
;
A
#
# COMPACT_ATOMS: atom_id res chain seq x y z
N MET A 1 24.21 15.77 74.98
CA MET A 1 22.80 15.36 75.12
C MET A 1 21.98 16.25 74.20
N THR A 2 21.58 15.68 73.07
CA THR A 2 20.85 16.28 71.96
C THR A 2 20.09 15.13 71.30
N PRO A 3 18.84 15.30 70.85
CA PRO A 3 17.90 14.19 70.59
C PRO A 3 18.16 13.46 69.26
N PRO A 4 17.66 12.21 69.09
CA PRO A 4 17.83 11.44 67.86
C PRO A 4 16.90 11.90 66.73
N PHE A 5 17.44 11.91 65.51
CA PHE A 5 16.76 12.23 64.26
C PHE A 5 15.95 11.01 63.76
N GLN A 6 14.63 11.17 63.63
CA GLN A 6 13.72 10.15 63.08
C GLN A 6 13.93 9.98 61.56
N GLN A 7 14.10 8.73 61.12
CA GLN A 7 13.95 8.33 59.71
C GLN A 7 12.45 8.30 59.34
N GLN A 8 12.07 9.10 58.34
CA GLN A 8 10.91 8.86 57.45
C GLN A 8 11.53 8.41 56.12
N GLY A 9 11.11 7.36 55.41
CA GLY A 9 9.82 6.75 55.22
C GLY A 9 9.76 6.44 53.72
N GLY A 10 10.03 5.20 53.34
CA GLY A 10 10.21 4.78 51.95
C GLY A 10 8.91 4.86 51.13
N TYR A 11 9.01 5.36 49.91
CA TYR A 11 7.94 5.31 48.91
C TYR A 11 7.97 3.94 48.21
N GLN A 12 6.97 3.11 48.44
CA GLN A 12 6.74 1.88 47.68
C GLN A 12 5.77 2.20 46.54
N SER A 13 6.20 2.01 45.29
CA SER A 13 5.33 2.09 44.12
C SER A 13 4.66 0.74 43.87
N GLU A 14 3.34 0.63 44.08
CA GLU A 14 2.55 -0.50 43.58
C GLU A 14 2.33 -0.33 42.08
N THR A 15 2.72 -1.34 41.29
CA THR A 15 2.41 -1.40 39.86
C THR A 15 1.05 -2.07 39.71
N VAL A 16 0.04 -1.29 39.31
CA VAL A 16 -1.27 -1.82 38.89
C VAL A 16 -1.14 -2.29 37.44
N VAL A 17 -1.26 -3.60 37.22
CA VAL A 17 -1.38 -4.19 35.89
C VAL A 17 -2.81 -3.93 35.41
N VAL A 18 -2.97 -3.11 34.38
CA VAL A 18 -4.25 -2.95 33.66
C VAL A 18 -4.18 -3.90 32.46
N GLU A 19 -4.99 -4.97 32.49
CA GLU A 19 -5.20 -5.84 31.33
C GLU A 19 -5.93 -5.05 30.23
N GLU A 20 -5.22 -4.73 29.15
CA GLU A 20 -5.84 -4.26 27.90
C GLU A 20 -6.65 -5.41 27.28
N ARG A 21 -7.98 -5.33 27.41
CA ARG A 21 -8.88 -6.09 26.55
C ARG A 21 -8.73 -5.57 25.12
N ARG A 22 -8.18 -6.40 24.23
CA ARG A 22 -8.24 -6.21 22.78
C ARG A 22 -9.69 -6.30 22.32
N GLU A 23 -10.26 -5.18 21.88
CA GLU A 23 -11.43 -5.19 21.01
C GLU A 23 -10.95 -5.24 19.55
N GLU A 24 -11.49 -6.17 18.79
CA GLU A 24 -11.17 -6.41 17.38
C GLU A 24 -11.73 -5.28 16.50
N GLU A 25 -10.85 -4.63 15.73
CA GLU A 25 -11.20 -3.57 14.79
C GLU A 25 -12.00 -4.12 13.61
N ARG A 26 -13.29 -3.76 13.51
CA ARG A 26 -14.14 -4.02 12.34
C ARG A 26 -14.10 -2.83 11.39
N GLY A 27 -13.96 -3.11 10.09
CA GLY A 27 -13.96 -2.10 9.03
C GLY A 27 -15.24 -1.24 9.03
N PHE A 28 -15.08 0.06 8.79
CA PHE A 28 -16.14 1.07 8.86
C PHE A 28 -17.36 0.76 7.96
N PHE A 29 -17.14 0.06 6.84
CA PHE A 29 -18.19 -0.31 5.88
C PHE A 29 -18.98 -1.57 6.25
N ASP A 30 -18.55 -2.33 7.27
CA ASP A 30 -19.24 -3.55 7.72
C ASP A 30 -20.24 -3.31 8.85
N ARG A 31 -20.62 -2.05 9.10
CA ARG A 31 -21.65 -1.73 10.09
C ARG A 31 -23.03 -2.02 9.51
N PRO A 32 -23.88 -2.81 10.19
CA PRO A 32 -25.25 -3.01 9.77
C PRO A 32 -25.99 -1.68 9.75
N GLY A 33 -26.36 -1.20 8.56
CA GLY A 33 -27.08 0.07 8.34
C GLY A 33 -26.56 0.95 7.22
N VAL A 34 -25.38 0.70 6.65
CA VAL A 34 -24.84 1.48 5.53
C VAL A 34 -25.13 0.76 4.21
N LYS A 35 -26.25 1.10 3.56
CA LYS A 35 -26.48 0.78 2.14
C LYS A 35 -26.14 2.01 1.30
N ILE A 36 -25.09 1.93 0.49
CA ILE A 36 -24.86 2.90 -0.57
C ILE A 36 -25.43 2.33 -1.87
N ALA A 37 -26.54 2.92 -2.30
CA ALA A 37 -27.08 2.71 -3.63
C ALA A 37 -26.12 3.32 -4.66
N GLU A 38 -26.08 2.69 -5.83
CA GLU A 38 -25.19 2.97 -6.95
C GLU A 38 -25.02 4.45 -7.29
N GLY A 39 -23.78 4.84 -7.64
CA GLY A 39 -23.54 6.01 -8.48
C GLY A 39 -22.84 7.18 -7.79
N ILE A 40 -21.60 7.42 -8.23
CA ILE A 40 -20.84 8.68 -8.18
C ILE A 40 -20.47 9.14 -6.76
N LEU A 41 -19.21 8.87 -6.40
CA LEU A 41 -18.53 9.38 -5.20
C LEU A 41 -18.26 10.89 -5.34
N GLY A 42 -19.32 11.68 -5.31
CA GLY A 42 -19.28 13.13 -5.37
C GLY A 42 -20.46 13.65 -4.59
N THR A 43 -20.17 14.20 -3.40
CA THR A 43 -21.10 14.79 -2.42
C THR A 43 -21.70 13.81 -1.40
N ALA A 44 -21.12 13.79 -0.20
CA ALA A 44 -21.83 13.38 1.00
C ALA A 44 -21.67 14.49 2.05
N ALA A 45 -22.71 15.33 2.13
CA ALA A 45 -23.03 16.01 3.36
C ALA A 45 -23.42 14.96 4.41
N ALA A 46 -22.53 14.68 5.34
CA ALA A 46 -22.85 14.08 6.64
C ALA A 46 -21.97 14.77 7.68
N ALA A 47 -22.52 15.86 8.23
CA ALA A 47 -21.83 16.77 9.14
C ALA A 47 -21.34 16.02 10.39
N GLY A 48 -20.04 16.14 10.70
CA GLY A 48 -19.42 15.59 11.90
C GLY A 48 -18.29 14.62 11.59
N LEU A 49 -18.61 13.33 11.41
CA LEU A 49 -17.61 12.26 11.28
C LEU A 49 -17.10 12.07 9.84
N GLY A 50 -17.98 12.23 8.84
CA GLY A 50 -17.58 12.14 7.43
C GLY A 50 -16.65 13.28 7.04
N ALA A 51 -16.95 14.50 7.52
CA ALA A 51 -16.09 15.66 7.30
C ALA A 51 -14.70 15.50 7.96
N PHE A 52 -14.62 14.90 9.16
CA PHE A 52 -13.34 14.67 9.84
C PHE A 52 -12.51 13.57 9.17
N ALA A 53 -13.12 12.45 8.78
CA ALA A 53 -12.41 11.40 8.04
C ALA A 53 -11.95 11.88 6.64
N ILE A 54 -12.79 12.66 5.94
CA ILE A 54 -12.41 13.32 4.69
C ILE A 54 -11.29 14.34 4.95
N HIS A 55 -11.35 15.09 6.05
CA HIS A 55 -10.32 16.05 6.42
C HIS A 55 -9.00 15.36 6.73
N GLU A 56 -8.96 14.32 7.58
CA GLU A 56 -7.74 13.54 7.88
C GLU A 56 -7.17 12.85 6.64
N TRP A 57 -8.02 12.26 5.79
CA TRP A 57 -7.58 11.70 4.52
C TRP A 57 -6.95 12.78 3.62
N ARG A 58 -7.58 13.96 3.55
CA ARG A 58 -7.11 15.08 2.74
C ARG A 58 -5.84 15.70 3.31
N GLU A 59 -5.70 15.77 4.64
CA GLU A 59 -4.51 16.24 5.34
C GLU A 59 -3.36 15.24 5.21
N ARG A 60 -3.61 13.91 5.26
CA ARG A 60 -2.59 12.89 4.91
C ARG A 60 -2.13 13.05 3.46
N LYS A 61 -3.07 13.16 2.52
CA LYS A 61 -2.76 13.36 1.10
C LYS A 61 -2.00 14.68 0.86
N ARG A 62 -2.30 15.73 1.62
CA ARG A 62 -1.56 17.01 1.61
C ARG A 62 -0.18 16.86 2.20
N HIS A 63 -0.04 16.10 3.29
CA HIS A 63 1.25 15.79 3.89
C HIS A 63 2.13 14.99 2.91
N ASP A 64 1.60 13.91 2.32
CA ASP A 64 2.28 13.11 1.28
C ASP A 64 2.69 13.97 0.07
N ALA A 65 1.83 14.90 -0.36
CA ALA A 65 2.13 15.84 -1.43
C ALA A 65 3.20 16.87 -1.03
N SER A 66 3.27 17.27 0.25
CA SER A 66 4.27 18.21 0.78
C SER A 66 5.63 17.56 1.08
N THR A 67 5.66 16.25 1.34
CA THR A 67 6.89 15.46 1.54
C THR A 67 7.50 14.95 0.25
N GLY A 68 6.81 15.11 -0.89
CA GLY A 68 7.26 14.61 -2.19
C GLY A 68 7.12 13.09 -2.35
N MET A 69 6.32 12.44 -1.51
CA MET A 69 6.11 11.00 -1.56
C MET A 69 5.33 10.60 -2.82
N PRO A 70 5.68 9.47 -3.45
CA PRO A 70 4.93 8.94 -4.57
C PRO A 70 3.48 8.63 -4.21
N ALA A 71 2.55 8.98 -5.10
CA ALA A 71 1.12 8.75 -4.91
C ALA A 71 0.44 8.31 -6.20
N PHE A 72 -0.58 7.46 -6.06
CA PHE A 72 -1.43 7.07 -7.18
C PHE A 72 -2.41 8.19 -7.55
N THR A 73 -2.45 8.54 -8.83
CA THR A 73 -3.41 9.48 -9.41
C THR A 73 -4.06 8.89 -10.65
N GLU A 74 -5.26 9.35 -10.95
CA GLU A 74 -5.90 9.09 -12.23
C GLU A 74 -5.10 9.78 -13.35
N TYR A 75 -4.73 8.97 -14.35
CA TYR A 75 -4.21 9.33 -15.66
C TYR A 75 -3.41 10.65 -15.80
N GLN A 76 -2.09 10.57 -15.59
CA GLN A 76 -1.09 11.39 -16.30
C GLN A 76 0.20 10.55 -16.49
N THR A 77 0.51 10.18 -17.73
CA THR A 77 1.34 9.01 -18.06
C THR A 77 2.85 9.25 -18.08
N SER A 78 3.32 10.44 -17.68
CA SER A 78 4.74 10.82 -17.83
C SER A 78 5.42 11.30 -16.54
N ARG A 79 4.79 11.12 -15.37
CA ARG A 79 5.29 11.69 -14.10
C ARG A 79 5.54 10.66 -12.99
N GLY A 80 5.59 9.38 -13.33
CA GLY A 80 5.88 8.29 -12.39
C GLY A 80 7.32 7.80 -12.44
N PRO A 81 7.83 7.19 -11.36
CA PRO A 81 9.11 6.49 -11.41
C PRO A 81 9.05 5.35 -12.41
N ILE A 82 10.07 5.23 -13.26
CA ILE A 82 10.25 4.05 -14.11
C ILE A 82 10.73 2.92 -13.19
N LEU A 83 9.88 1.92 -12.98
CA LEU A 83 10.16 0.81 -12.07
C LEU A 83 10.65 -0.44 -12.80
N GLY A 84 10.42 -0.51 -14.11
CA GLY A 84 10.86 -1.61 -14.93
C GLY A 84 11.04 -1.23 -16.39
N ARG A 85 11.52 -2.19 -17.19
CA ARG A 85 11.60 -2.11 -18.64
C ARG A 85 11.18 -3.44 -19.21
N ASP A 86 10.30 -3.42 -20.20
CA ASP A 86 9.87 -4.63 -20.87
C ASP A 86 10.95 -5.16 -21.83
N SER A 87 10.74 -6.32 -22.44
CA SER A 87 11.75 -6.97 -23.29
C SER A 87 12.10 -6.18 -24.56
N ASP A 88 11.26 -5.24 -24.98
CA ASP A 88 11.51 -4.29 -26.07
C ASP A 88 12.15 -2.97 -25.59
N GLY A 89 12.49 -2.87 -24.31
CA GLY A 89 13.08 -1.70 -23.68
C GLY A 89 12.07 -0.62 -23.24
N ALA A 90 10.77 -0.80 -23.53
CA ALA A 90 9.74 0.16 -23.16
C ALA A 90 9.66 0.32 -21.63
N PRO A 91 9.52 1.55 -21.11
CA PRO A 91 9.44 1.78 -19.68
C PRO A 91 8.13 1.23 -19.11
N LEU A 92 8.22 0.65 -17.91
CA LEU A 92 7.08 0.17 -17.14
C LEU A 92 6.91 1.00 -15.87
N PHE A 93 5.67 1.44 -15.66
CA PHE A 93 5.23 2.19 -14.49
C PHE A 93 4.34 1.31 -13.62
N ALA A 94 4.36 1.51 -12.30
CA ALA A 94 3.37 0.88 -11.43
C ALA A 94 1.98 1.44 -11.73
N ALA A 95 1.05 0.53 -11.99
CA ALA A 95 -0.35 0.83 -12.17
C ALA A 95 -1.18 0.02 -11.16
N ARG A 96 -2.34 0.54 -10.79
CA ARG A 96 -3.31 -0.21 -10.01
C ARG A 96 -4.73 -0.04 -10.53
N ALA A 97 -5.55 -1.07 -10.38
CA ALA A 97 -6.97 -1.04 -10.73
C ALA A 97 -7.78 -1.81 -9.68
N SER A 98 -9.06 -1.47 -9.58
CA SER A 98 -9.98 -2.25 -8.75
C SER A 98 -10.45 -3.50 -9.51
N ILE A 99 -10.27 -4.67 -8.90
CA ILE A 99 -10.68 -5.97 -9.44
C ILE A 99 -11.27 -6.77 -8.29
N HIS A 100 -12.50 -7.28 -8.44
CA HIS A 100 -13.16 -8.15 -7.46
C HIS A 100 -13.16 -7.66 -6.01
N GLY A 101 -13.36 -6.35 -5.80
CA GLY A 101 -13.40 -5.77 -4.45
C GLY A 101 -12.03 -5.43 -3.85
N GLY A 102 -10.93 -5.82 -4.52
CA GLY A 102 -9.58 -5.43 -4.18
C GLY A 102 -9.02 -4.29 -5.04
N TRP A 103 -7.86 -3.77 -4.66
CA TRP A 103 -7.01 -2.89 -5.47
C TRP A 103 -5.71 -3.62 -5.78
N HIS A 104 -5.48 -3.98 -7.04
CA HIS A 104 -4.35 -4.80 -7.44
C HIS A 104 -3.35 -4.02 -8.28
N ILE A 105 -2.07 -4.35 -8.09
CA ILE A 105 -0.94 -3.69 -8.71
C ILE A 105 -0.48 -4.49 -9.93
N GLY A 106 -0.04 -3.79 -10.95
CA GLY A 106 0.67 -4.34 -12.08
C GLY A 106 1.44 -3.25 -12.81
N LYS A 107 1.49 -3.33 -14.13
CA LYS A 107 2.32 -2.49 -14.98
C LYS A 107 1.49 -1.71 -16.00
N ALA A 108 1.98 -0.54 -16.41
CA ALA A 108 1.47 0.16 -17.58
C ALA A 108 2.63 0.64 -18.45
N ARG A 109 2.39 0.63 -19.77
CA ARG A 109 3.25 1.26 -20.79
C ARG A 109 2.59 2.54 -21.26
N ASP A 110 3.25 3.67 -21.02
CA ASP A 110 2.81 5.03 -21.45
C ASP A 110 1.31 5.32 -21.18
N GLY A 111 0.77 4.71 -20.12
CA GLY A 111 -0.62 4.77 -19.66
C GLY A 111 -1.71 4.56 -20.70
N HIS A 112 -1.49 3.81 -21.77
CA HIS A 112 -2.58 3.40 -22.67
C HIS A 112 -3.53 2.37 -22.00
N GLN A 113 -2.96 1.48 -21.18
CA GLN A 113 -3.64 0.38 -20.53
C GLN A 113 -2.79 -0.10 -19.35
N ALA A 114 -3.44 -0.58 -18.29
CA ALA A 114 -2.77 -1.32 -17.23
C ALA A 114 -2.91 -2.83 -17.46
N CYS A 115 -1.84 -3.57 -17.21
CA CYS A 115 -1.80 -5.03 -17.17
C CYS A 115 -1.63 -5.44 -15.71
N ILE A 116 -2.66 -6.08 -15.13
CA ILE A 116 -2.73 -6.41 -13.72
C ILE A 116 -2.85 -7.93 -13.57
N SER A 117 -2.03 -8.55 -12.72
CA SER A 117 -2.14 -9.98 -12.45
C SER A 117 -3.26 -10.27 -11.45
N TYR A 118 -4.20 -11.13 -11.83
CA TYR A 118 -5.28 -11.58 -10.96
C TYR A 118 -5.80 -12.95 -11.39
N GLY A 119 -6.02 -13.86 -10.43
CA GLY A 119 -6.71 -15.13 -10.67
C GLY A 119 -6.07 -16.03 -11.74
N GLY A 120 -4.73 -16.03 -11.85
CA GLY A 120 -4.01 -16.81 -12.86
C GLY A 120 -3.87 -16.13 -14.23
N LYS A 121 -4.38 -14.91 -14.42
CA LYS A 121 -4.37 -14.18 -15.69
C LYS A 121 -3.71 -12.81 -15.59
N GLU A 122 -3.25 -12.31 -16.73
CA GLU A 122 -2.92 -10.89 -16.91
C GLU A 122 -4.16 -10.16 -17.44
N GLU A 123 -4.82 -9.41 -16.58
CA GLU A 123 -6.01 -8.62 -16.88
C GLU A 123 -5.63 -7.28 -17.53
N TYR A 124 -6.32 -6.95 -18.62
CA TYR A 124 -6.02 -5.81 -19.49
C TYR A 124 -7.03 -4.68 -19.26
N ILE A 125 -6.69 -3.70 -18.43
CA ILE A 125 -7.61 -2.65 -17.96
C ILE A 125 -7.47 -1.37 -18.78
N LYS A 126 -8.52 -1.03 -19.54
CA LYS A 126 -8.61 0.22 -20.31
C LYS A 126 -9.44 1.24 -19.53
N GLY A 127 -8.82 2.37 -19.17
CA GLY A 127 -9.45 3.38 -18.31
C GLY A 127 -9.62 2.90 -16.86
N ASN A 128 -9.94 3.82 -15.94
CA ASN A 128 -10.21 3.53 -14.51
C ASN A 128 -9.08 2.83 -13.74
N PHE A 129 -7.83 2.99 -14.19
CA PHE A 129 -6.64 2.61 -13.43
C PHE A 129 -5.87 3.87 -13.02
N GLN A 130 -5.05 3.72 -11.99
CA GLN A 130 -4.21 4.79 -11.47
C GLN A 130 -2.74 4.45 -11.70
N ILE A 131 -1.93 5.47 -11.98
CA ILE A 131 -0.47 5.34 -12.10
C ILE A 131 0.19 5.92 -10.86
N LEU A 132 1.25 5.26 -10.40
CA LEU A 132 2.13 5.82 -9.37
C LEU A 132 2.86 7.02 -9.96
N CYS A 133 2.61 8.21 -9.42
CA CYS A 133 3.31 9.44 -9.77
C CYS A 133 4.29 9.83 -8.67
N GLY A 134 5.36 10.54 -9.02
CA GLY A 134 6.40 10.97 -8.08
C GLY A 134 7.78 11.01 -8.72
N ALA A 135 8.74 11.62 -8.03
CA ALA A 135 10.12 11.65 -8.50
C ALA A 135 10.76 10.26 -8.38
N ALA A 136 11.56 9.87 -9.39
CA ALA A 136 12.33 8.63 -9.34
C ALA A 136 13.29 8.57 -8.15
N SER A 137 13.77 9.73 -7.68
CA SER A 137 14.63 9.84 -6.49
C SER A 137 13.89 9.57 -5.17
N GLY A 138 12.56 9.50 -5.16
CA GLY A 138 11.75 9.25 -3.97
C GLY A 138 11.45 7.77 -3.72
N VAL A 139 12.03 6.85 -4.51
CA VAL A 139 11.83 5.42 -4.36
C VAL A 139 13.13 4.64 -4.46
N THR A 140 13.20 3.53 -3.71
CA THR A 140 14.24 2.52 -3.81
C THR A 140 13.64 1.12 -3.91
N ALA A 141 14.39 0.17 -4.43
CA ALA A 141 13.98 -1.23 -4.56
C ALA A 141 14.83 -2.11 -3.63
N VAL A 142 14.20 -2.74 -2.64
CA VAL A 142 14.87 -3.53 -1.61
C VAL A 142 14.69 -5.03 -1.90
N PRO A 143 15.77 -5.83 -2.00
CA PRO A 143 15.67 -7.27 -2.23
C PRO A 143 14.87 -7.99 -1.15
N GLN A 144 14.00 -8.92 -1.56
CA GLN A 144 13.16 -9.76 -0.69
C GLN A 144 13.02 -11.17 -1.27
N GLY A 145 12.56 -12.10 -0.41
CA GLY A 145 12.34 -13.50 -0.77
C GLY A 145 11.12 -14.07 -0.04
N GLY A 146 10.30 -14.85 -0.75
CA GLY A 146 9.08 -15.44 -0.21
C GLY A 146 8.04 -14.38 0.20
N ALA A 147 7.35 -14.62 1.30
CA ALA A 147 6.42 -13.64 1.87
C ALA A 147 7.12 -12.34 2.25
N LEU A 148 6.48 -11.19 1.99
CA LEU A 148 7.05 -9.90 2.30
C LEU A 148 7.15 -9.71 3.82
N ASN A 149 8.37 -9.54 4.33
CA ASN A 149 8.61 -9.24 5.74
C ASN A 149 8.69 -7.73 5.95
N LEU A 150 7.62 -7.14 6.49
CA LEU A 150 7.55 -5.71 6.77
C LEU A 150 8.52 -5.24 7.87
N GLN A 151 8.91 -6.11 8.81
CA GLN A 151 9.78 -5.75 9.93
C GLN A 151 11.27 -5.70 9.53
N GLY A 152 11.64 -6.40 8.46
CA GLY A 152 13.04 -6.50 8.00
C GLY A 152 13.45 -5.43 7.00
N LEU A 153 12.58 -4.47 6.67
CA LEU A 153 12.85 -3.47 5.63
C LEU A 153 13.54 -2.22 6.21
N PRO A 154 14.55 -1.67 5.49
CA PRO A 154 15.23 -0.46 5.90
C PRO A 154 14.38 0.80 5.74
N SER A 155 13.34 0.74 4.90
CA SER A 155 12.40 1.84 4.68
C SER A 155 11.00 1.32 4.34
N MET A 156 10.02 2.21 4.44
CA MET A 156 8.60 1.84 4.35
C MET A 156 8.22 1.44 2.92
N PRO A 157 7.66 0.23 2.71
CA PRO A 157 7.17 -0.17 1.39
C PRO A 157 5.97 0.68 0.99
N LEU A 158 5.83 0.98 -0.30
CA LEU A 158 4.72 1.78 -0.80
C LEU A 158 3.42 0.98 -0.76
N ASP A 159 2.50 1.37 0.12
CA ASP A 159 1.14 0.84 0.19
C ASP A 159 0.41 1.16 -1.12
N ALA A 160 0.02 0.12 -1.85
CA ALA A 160 -0.46 0.26 -3.21
C ALA A 160 -1.82 -0.38 -3.47
N GLY A 161 -2.32 -1.19 -2.54
CA GLY A 161 -3.62 -1.83 -2.67
C GLY A 161 -3.91 -2.85 -1.59
N HIS A 162 -4.91 -3.67 -1.84
CA HIS A 162 -5.31 -4.75 -0.96
C HIS A 162 -6.03 -5.84 -1.75
N GLU A 163 -6.03 -7.06 -1.20
CA GLU A 163 -6.97 -8.11 -1.58
C GLU A 163 -8.38 -7.77 -1.03
N ASP A 164 -9.39 -8.53 -1.43
CA ASP A 164 -10.80 -8.33 -1.03
C ASP A 164 -11.04 -8.47 0.48
N ASN A 165 -10.25 -9.31 1.14
CA ASN A 165 -10.22 -9.52 2.58
C ASN A 165 -9.48 -8.39 3.36
N GLY A 166 -8.96 -7.38 2.66
CA GLY A 166 -8.23 -6.26 3.26
C GLY A 166 -6.74 -6.49 3.46
N GLU A 167 -6.19 -7.65 3.11
CA GLU A 167 -4.75 -7.91 3.18
C GLU A 167 -3.98 -6.96 2.27
N LYS A 168 -2.97 -6.28 2.83
CA LYS A 168 -2.24 -5.24 2.12
C LYS A 168 -1.37 -5.78 1.00
N LEU A 169 -1.35 -5.03 -0.10
CA LEU A 169 -0.49 -5.26 -1.25
C LEU A 169 0.43 -4.06 -1.47
N PHE A 170 1.67 -4.38 -1.83
CA PHE A 170 2.74 -3.44 -2.10
C PHE A 170 3.29 -3.66 -3.51
N ILE A 171 4.09 -2.70 -3.97
CA ILE A 171 4.68 -2.74 -5.31
C ILE A 171 5.94 -3.61 -5.27
N GLY A 172 5.97 -4.63 -6.12
CA GLY A 172 7.15 -5.46 -6.36
C GLY A 172 7.71 -5.25 -7.77
N VAL A 173 9.01 -5.46 -7.93
CA VAL A 173 9.68 -5.57 -9.23
C VAL A 173 10.53 -6.83 -9.30
N VAL A 174 10.62 -7.42 -10.49
CA VAL A 174 11.34 -8.69 -10.70
C VAL A 174 11.94 -8.79 -12.09
N ASP A 175 13.13 -9.37 -12.16
CA ASP A 175 13.78 -9.71 -13.43
C ASP A 175 13.12 -10.97 -14.02
N TYR A 176 12.62 -10.88 -15.25
CA TYR A 176 11.95 -12.00 -15.93
C TYR A 176 12.18 -11.93 -17.44
N LYS A 177 12.68 -13.01 -18.05
CA LYS A 177 12.82 -13.14 -19.51
C LYS A 177 13.46 -11.91 -20.21
N GLY A 178 14.55 -11.39 -19.64
CA GLY A 178 15.28 -10.24 -20.20
C GLY A 178 14.59 -8.88 -20.00
N SER A 179 13.63 -8.81 -19.07
CA SER A 179 12.89 -7.60 -18.71
C SER A 179 12.85 -7.44 -17.19
N VAL A 180 12.43 -6.25 -16.72
CA VAL A 180 12.10 -5.98 -15.31
C VAL A 180 10.61 -5.70 -15.24
N GLN A 181 9.84 -6.62 -14.67
CA GLN A 181 8.39 -6.56 -14.57
C GLN A 181 7.94 -5.97 -13.24
N VAL A 182 6.75 -5.35 -13.23
CA VAL A 182 6.12 -4.76 -12.03
C VAL A 182 4.90 -5.59 -11.65
N GLY A 183 4.71 -5.82 -10.35
CA GLY A 183 3.64 -6.66 -9.83
C GLY A 183 3.26 -6.34 -8.39
N LYS A 184 2.47 -7.24 -7.80
CA LYS A 184 1.99 -7.17 -6.41
C LYS A 184 2.76 -8.14 -5.51
N VAL A 185 3.07 -7.68 -4.31
CA VAL A 185 3.69 -8.47 -3.23
C VAL A 185 2.95 -8.18 -1.92
N GLY A 186 2.98 -9.10 -0.96
CA GLY A 186 2.34 -8.90 0.33
C GLY A 186 2.77 -9.92 1.38
N PRO A 187 2.50 -9.65 2.68
CA PRO A 187 2.83 -10.58 3.76
C PRO A 187 2.08 -11.92 3.67
N ALA A 188 0.86 -11.92 3.13
CA ALA A 188 0.04 -13.13 2.92
C ALA A 188 0.35 -13.85 1.61
N MET A 189 1.29 -13.33 0.80
CA MET A 189 1.68 -13.92 -0.48
C MET A 189 2.99 -14.71 -0.33
N ASN A 190 3.27 -15.61 -1.26
CA ASN A 190 4.58 -16.28 -1.33
C ASN A 190 5.35 -15.81 -2.57
N GLY A 191 5.93 -14.62 -2.49
CA GLY A 191 6.68 -13.99 -3.59
C GLY A 191 5.95 -12.82 -4.25
N ILE A 192 6.34 -12.54 -5.49
CA ILE A 192 5.72 -11.54 -6.37
C ILE A 192 4.79 -12.21 -7.38
N ASN A 193 3.58 -11.66 -7.52
CA ASN A 193 2.71 -11.97 -8.65
C ASN A 193 2.77 -10.82 -9.67
N PHE A 194 2.93 -11.15 -10.94
CA PHE A 194 3.01 -10.17 -12.02
C PHE A 194 2.44 -10.72 -13.32
N GLY A 195 1.92 -9.82 -14.16
CA GLY A 195 1.41 -10.20 -15.47
C GLY A 195 2.54 -10.35 -16.49
N TYR A 196 2.52 -11.40 -17.29
CA TYR A 196 3.37 -11.53 -18.47
C TYR A 196 2.73 -12.42 -19.54
N ALA A 197 2.67 -11.92 -20.78
CA ALA A 197 2.16 -12.65 -21.94
C ALA A 197 0.78 -13.29 -21.71
N GLY A 198 -0.14 -12.55 -21.08
CA GLY A 198 -1.52 -12.99 -20.83
C GLY A 198 -1.72 -13.85 -19.58
N LYS A 199 -0.66 -14.16 -18.83
CA LYS A 199 -0.71 -15.01 -17.63
C LYS A 199 -0.23 -14.26 -16.39
N GLU A 200 -0.74 -14.68 -15.24
CA GLU A 200 -0.13 -14.36 -13.96
C GLU A 200 1.04 -15.32 -13.72
N GLU A 201 2.21 -14.75 -13.47
CA GLU A 201 3.43 -15.45 -13.12
C GLU A 201 3.74 -15.18 -11.63
N ASN A 202 4.41 -16.13 -10.98
CA ASN A 202 4.88 -15.98 -9.60
C ASN A 202 6.35 -16.34 -9.48
N LEU A 203 7.12 -15.51 -8.77
CA LEU A 203 8.51 -15.78 -8.41
C LEU A 203 8.74 -15.49 -6.93
N THR A 204 9.58 -16.29 -6.28
CA THR A 204 9.86 -16.13 -4.85
C THR A 204 10.89 -15.05 -4.56
N THR A 205 11.76 -14.69 -5.52
CA THR A 205 12.81 -13.68 -5.33
C THR A 205 12.48 -12.44 -6.14
N TYR A 206 12.49 -11.29 -5.47
CA TYR A 206 12.04 -10.02 -6.05
C TYR A 206 12.65 -8.84 -5.28
N ARG A 207 12.27 -7.63 -5.67
CA ARG A 207 12.55 -6.41 -4.91
C ARG A 207 11.23 -5.69 -4.60
N VAL A 208 11.03 -5.29 -3.35
CA VAL A 208 9.89 -4.44 -2.95
C VAL A 208 10.26 -2.97 -3.14
N VAL A 209 9.33 -2.17 -3.64
CA VAL A 209 9.53 -0.73 -3.81
C VAL A 209 9.17 -0.01 -2.50
N CYS A 210 10.15 0.71 -1.95
CA CYS A 210 10.01 1.49 -0.73
C CYS A 210 10.22 2.98 -1.01
N ALA A 211 9.64 3.82 -0.15
CA ALA A 211 9.96 5.24 -0.11
C ALA A 211 11.41 5.46 0.35
N LEU A 212 12.04 6.49 -0.19
CA LEU A 212 13.34 7.02 0.24
C LEU A 212 13.16 8.24 1.15
#